data_AF-C8ZGX9-F1
#
_entry.id   AF-C8ZGX9-F1
#
_cell.length_a   1.000
_cell.length_b   1.000
_cell.length_c   1.000
_cell.angle_alpha   90.00
_cell.angle_beta   90.00
_cell.angle_gamma   90.00
#
_symmetry.space_group_name_H-M   'P 1'
#
loop_
_entity.id
_entity.type
_entity.pdbx_description
1 polymer ?
#
loop_
_entity_poly.entity_id
_entity_poly.type
_entity_poly.pdbx_seq_one_letter_code
_entity_poly.pdbx_strand_id
1 'polypeptide(L)'
;MFARLANPAHFKPLTGSHITRAAKRLYHPKVIDHYTNPRNVGSMDKSLANVGTGIVGAPACGDVIKLQIQVNDKSGIIENVKFKTFGCGSAIASSSYMTELVRGMSLDEAVKIKNTEIAKELSLPPVKLHCSMLAEDAIKAAIKDYKTKRNPSVLH
;
A
#
# COMPACT_ATOMS: atom_id res chain seq x y z
N MET A 1 52.05 -63.49 14.72
CA MET A 1 50.82 -64.04 14.09
C MET A 1 49.66 -63.57 14.96
N PHE A 2 48.76 -62.66 14.57
CA PHE A 2 48.06 -62.50 13.31
C PHE A 2 47.89 -61.01 12.99
N ALA A 3 48.10 -60.68 11.71
CA ALA A 3 47.60 -59.46 11.10
C ALA A 3 46.06 -59.56 10.94
N ARG A 4 45.35 -58.47 11.24
CA ARG A 4 44.03 -58.19 10.64
C ARG A 4 43.99 -56.75 10.15
N LEU A 5 44.05 -56.65 8.83
CA LEU A 5 43.69 -55.50 8.02
C LEU A 5 42.20 -55.17 8.20
N ALA A 6 41.88 -53.89 8.42
CA ALA A 6 40.57 -53.33 8.09
C ALA A 6 40.75 -51.94 7.49
N ASN A 7 40.32 -51.86 6.24
CA ASN A 7 40.31 -50.79 5.24
C ASN A 7 39.88 -49.38 5.75
N PRO A 8 40.55 -48.28 5.36
CA PRO A 8 40.11 -46.92 5.63
C PRO A 8 39.22 -46.44 4.48
N ALA A 9 37.92 -46.69 4.57
CA ALA A 9 36.94 -46.12 3.66
C ALA A 9 35.82 -45.44 4.45
N HIS A 10 35.57 -44.18 4.11
CA HIS A 10 34.43 -43.36 4.51
C HIS A 10 34.44 -42.74 5.92
N PHE A 11 35.24 -41.68 6.07
CA PHE A 11 34.84 -40.55 6.90
C PHE A 11 34.77 -39.30 6.03
N LYS A 12 33.56 -39.01 5.52
CA LYS A 12 33.29 -37.81 4.73
C LYS A 12 33.13 -36.64 5.71
N PRO A 13 33.79 -35.49 5.50
CA PRO A 13 33.63 -34.34 6.38
C PRO A 13 32.20 -33.82 6.29
N LEU A 14 31.56 -33.55 7.44
CA LEU A 14 30.29 -32.84 7.49
C LEU A 14 30.53 -31.36 7.16
N THR A 15 30.68 -31.07 5.88
CA THR A 15 30.62 -29.72 5.34
C THR A 15 29.16 -29.27 5.29
N GLY A 16 28.87 -28.16 5.98
CA GLY A 16 27.75 -27.28 5.65
C GLY A 16 26.42 -27.59 6.34
N SER A 17 26.26 -27.08 7.56
CA SER A 17 24.95 -26.51 7.93
C SER A 17 25.04 -25.02 7.68
N HIS A 18 24.89 -24.63 6.41
CA HIS A 18 24.44 -23.28 6.13
C HIS A 18 23.11 -23.13 6.83
N ILE A 19 23.04 -22.21 7.80
CA ILE A 19 21.77 -21.66 8.27
C ILE A 19 21.04 -21.23 7.00
N THR A 20 20.08 -22.03 6.55
CA THR A 20 19.19 -21.69 5.46
C THR A 20 18.33 -20.56 5.97
N ARG A 21 18.86 -19.35 5.73
CA ARG A 21 18.20 -18.05 5.70
C ARG A 21 16.70 -18.20 5.89
N ALA A 22 16.27 -17.89 7.12
CA ALA A 22 14.90 -17.83 7.58
C ALA A 22 13.93 -17.49 6.44
N ALA A 23 12.87 -18.29 6.30
CA ALA A 23 11.75 -18.12 5.40
C ALA A 23 11.59 -16.66 4.93
N LYS A 24 12.11 -16.36 3.74
CA LYS A 24 12.05 -15.05 3.12
C LYS A 24 10.57 -14.73 2.96
N ARG A 25 10.01 -13.91 3.85
CA ARG A 25 8.57 -13.57 3.89
C ARG A 25 8.14 -13.19 2.46
N LEU A 26 7.15 -13.89 1.92
CA LEU A 26 6.63 -13.77 0.55
C LEU A 26 5.93 -12.41 0.31
N TYR A 27 6.68 -11.32 0.38
CA TYR A 27 6.22 -10.01 -0.04
C TYR A 27 7.07 -9.52 -1.20
N HIS A 28 6.40 -8.96 -2.20
CA HIS A 28 7.09 -8.34 -3.31
C HIS A 28 7.97 -7.19 -2.80
N PRO A 29 9.18 -6.96 -3.35
CA PRO A 29 10.08 -5.90 -2.87
C PRO A 29 9.42 -4.52 -2.80
N LYS A 30 8.52 -4.20 -3.74
CA LYS A 30 7.75 -2.94 -3.72
C LYS A 30 6.84 -2.81 -2.50
N VAL A 31 6.18 -3.90 -2.10
CA VAL A 31 5.34 -3.92 -0.88
C VAL A 31 6.22 -3.67 0.34
N ILE A 32 7.39 -4.30 0.41
CA ILE A 32 8.33 -4.11 1.52
C ILE A 32 8.81 -2.66 1.56
N ASP A 33 9.14 -2.08 0.42
CA ASP A 33 9.63 -0.71 0.32
C ASP A 33 8.56 0.31 0.79
N HIS A 34 7.33 0.26 0.29
CA HIS A 34 6.27 1.14 0.75
C HIS A 34 5.81 0.86 2.20
N TYR A 35 6.00 -0.35 2.70
CA TYR A 35 5.72 -0.67 4.10
C TYR A 35 6.80 -0.10 5.05
N THR A 36 8.07 -0.24 4.69
CA THR A 36 9.20 0.20 5.52
C THR A 36 9.45 1.70 5.40
N ASN A 37 9.23 2.27 4.23
CA ASN A 37 9.42 3.69 3.92
C ASN A 37 8.13 4.29 3.33
N PRO A 38 7.01 4.35 4.07
CA PRO A 38 5.76 4.86 3.54
C PRO A 38 5.88 6.34 3.15
N ARG A 39 5.46 6.67 1.93
CA ARG A 39 5.51 8.03 1.38
C ARG A 39 4.24 8.78 1.73
N ASN A 40 4.40 10.04 2.11
CA ASN A 40 3.29 10.96 2.33
C ASN A 40 2.38 10.62 3.54
N VAL A 41 2.94 9.96 4.54
CA VAL A 41 2.27 9.80 5.84
C VAL A 41 2.01 11.16 6.47
N GLY A 42 0.80 11.36 7.00
CA GLY A 42 0.44 12.56 7.74
C GLY A 42 -1.03 12.91 7.63
N SER A 43 -1.35 14.16 7.94
CA SER A 43 -2.69 14.70 7.80
C SER A 43 -2.64 16.17 7.43
N MET A 44 -3.70 16.65 6.80
CA MET A 44 -3.94 18.04 6.47
C MET A 44 -5.14 18.55 7.26
N ASP A 45 -5.29 19.86 7.35
CA ASP A 45 -6.47 20.47 7.95
C ASP A 45 -7.71 20.17 7.09
N LYS A 46 -8.70 19.53 7.71
CA LYS A 46 -9.96 19.15 7.07
C LYS A 46 -10.90 20.34 6.85
N SER A 47 -10.66 21.48 7.53
CA SER A 47 -11.47 22.69 7.44
C SER A 47 -11.26 23.44 6.12
N LEU A 48 -10.11 23.22 5.47
CA LEU A 48 -9.77 23.87 4.22
C LEU A 48 -10.71 23.43 3.08
N ALA A 49 -11.22 24.40 2.33
CA ALA A 49 -12.11 24.18 1.20
C ALA A 49 -11.42 23.42 0.04
N ASN A 50 -10.10 23.61 -0.10
CA ASN A 50 -9.29 22.93 -1.10
C ASN A 50 -8.78 21.55 -0.67
N VAL A 51 -9.18 21.06 0.51
CA VAL A 51 -8.83 19.72 0.99
C VAL A 51 -10.04 18.80 0.98
N GLY A 52 -9.96 17.71 0.22
CA GLY A 52 -10.89 16.59 0.29
C GLY A 52 -10.41 15.53 1.27
N THR A 53 -11.30 14.99 2.11
CA THR A 53 -10.99 13.93 3.07
C THR A 53 -11.90 12.72 2.84
N GLY A 54 -11.29 11.57 2.55
CA GLY A 54 -11.97 10.28 2.47
C GLY A 54 -11.55 9.38 3.63
N ILE A 55 -12.51 8.81 4.34
CA ILE A 55 -12.27 7.76 5.34
C ILE A 55 -13.07 6.54 4.91
N VAL A 56 -12.39 5.42 4.71
CA VAL A 56 -12.98 4.17 4.25
C VAL A 56 -12.45 3.00 5.06
N GLY A 57 -13.21 1.90 5.06
CA GLY A 57 -12.91 0.70 5.83
C GLY A 57 -13.62 0.68 7.17
N ALA A 58 -13.44 -0.40 7.91
CA ALA A 58 -14.09 -0.63 9.19
C ALA A 58 -13.09 -1.25 10.18
N PRO A 59 -13.01 -0.76 11.42
CA PRO A 59 -12.14 -1.34 12.44
C PRO A 59 -12.37 -2.84 12.65
N ALA A 60 -13.62 -3.30 12.51
CA ALA A 60 -13.99 -4.71 12.62
C ALA A 60 -13.32 -5.60 11.56
N CYS A 61 -13.01 -5.05 10.39
CA CYS A 61 -12.33 -5.76 9.30
C CYS A 61 -10.80 -5.64 9.38
N GLY A 62 -10.27 -4.87 10.33
CA GLY A 62 -8.84 -4.70 10.55
C GLY A 62 -8.15 -3.69 9.62
N ASP A 63 -8.84 -3.15 8.60
CA ASP A 63 -8.30 -2.18 7.66
C ASP A 63 -9.14 -0.89 7.63
N VAL A 64 -8.50 0.26 7.85
CA VAL A 64 -9.10 1.61 7.79
C VAL A 64 -8.10 2.57 7.16
N ILE A 65 -8.52 3.31 6.14
CA ILE A 65 -7.70 4.31 5.46
C ILE A 65 -8.34 5.69 5.62
N LYS A 66 -7.55 6.67 6.03
CA LYS A 66 -7.85 8.10 5.90
C LYS A 66 -6.94 8.69 4.83
N LEU A 67 -7.52 9.09 3.71
CA LEU A 67 -6.85 9.80 2.62
C LEU A 67 -7.27 11.26 2.62
N GLN A 68 -6.32 12.16 2.44
CA GLN A 68 -6.57 13.58 2.25
C GLN A 68 -5.85 14.06 1.00
N ILE A 69 -6.57 14.75 0.12
CA ILE A 69 -6.04 15.36 -1.10
C ILE A 69 -6.21 16.88 -1.01
N GLN A 70 -5.21 17.62 -1.44
CA GLN A 70 -5.26 19.06 -1.60
C GLN A 70 -5.17 19.37 -3.09
N VAL A 71 -6.11 20.16 -3.57
CA VAL A 71 -6.24 20.46 -5.00
C VAL A 71 -6.01 21.95 -5.24
N ASN A 72 -5.34 22.28 -6.32
CA ASN A 72 -5.24 23.65 -6.78
C ASN A 72 -6.55 24.08 -7.44
N ASP A 73 -7.17 25.14 -6.91
CA ASP A 73 -8.45 25.64 -7.42
C ASP A 73 -8.40 26.16 -8.86
N LYS A 74 -7.23 26.62 -9.33
CA LYS A 74 -7.07 27.19 -10.67
C LYS A 74 -6.85 26.12 -11.73
N SER A 75 -6.06 25.09 -11.42
CA SER A 75 -5.71 24.04 -12.38
C SER A 75 -6.53 22.76 -12.24
N GLY A 76 -7.19 22.56 -11.09
CA GLY A 76 -7.90 21.29 -10.79
C GLY A 76 -6.96 20.10 -10.54
N ILE A 77 -5.67 20.36 -10.33
CA ILE A 77 -4.63 19.35 -10.13
C ILE A 77 -4.42 19.09 -8.63
N ILE A 78 -4.22 17.83 -8.26
CA ILE A 78 -3.89 17.42 -6.88
C ILE A 78 -2.42 17.76 -6.58
N GLU A 79 -2.18 18.74 -5.72
CA GLU A 79 -0.82 19.20 -5.37
C GLU A 79 -0.21 18.38 -4.23
N ASN A 80 -1.00 18.15 -3.19
CA ASN A 80 -0.57 17.40 -2.02
C ASN A 80 -1.54 16.29 -1.69
N VAL A 81 -0.97 15.21 -1.17
CA VAL A 81 -1.71 14.03 -0.74
C VAL A 81 -1.09 13.60 0.57
N LYS A 82 -1.93 13.30 1.55
CA LYS A 82 -1.51 12.74 2.84
C LYS A 82 -2.41 11.58 3.21
N PHE A 83 -1.85 10.57 3.86
CA PHE A 83 -2.64 9.45 4.34
C PHE A 83 -2.27 9.04 5.76
N LYS A 84 -3.24 8.39 6.41
CA LYS A 84 -3.04 7.54 7.58
C LYS A 84 -3.82 6.25 7.35
N THR A 85 -3.26 5.13 7.76
CA THR A 85 -3.92 3.84 7.62
C THR A 85 -3.65 2.98 8.84
N PHE A 86 -4.64 2.17 9.19
CA PHE A 86 -4.51 1.06 10.11
C PHE A 86 -4.83 -0.19 9.30
N GLY A 87 -3.94 -1.17 9.27
CA GLY A 87 -4.14 -2.36 8.46
C GLY A 87 -2.91 -3.21 8.32
N CYS A 88 -3.04 -4.29 7.54
CA CYS A 88 -1.91 -5.17 7.26
C CYS A 88 -0.83 -4.47 6.41
N GLY A 89 0.38 -5.04 6.35
CA GLY A 89 1.49 -4.43 5.58
C GLY A 89 1.16 -4.15 4.11
N SER A 90 0.31 -4.98 3.49
CA SER A 90 -0.21 -4.75 2.13
C SER A 90 -1.14 -3.53 2.05
N ALA A 91 -1.97 -3.30 3.07
CA ALA A 91 -2.83 -2.11 3.14
C ALA A 91 -2.00 -0.82 3.28
N ILE A 92 -0.94 -0.86 4.09
CA ILE A 92 0.02 0.25 4.23
C ILE A 92 0.71 0.52 2.89
N ALA A 93 1.22 -0.53 2.24
CA ALA A 93 1.90 -0.39 0.96
C ALA A 93 0.98 0.17 -0.14
N SER A 94 -0.23 -0.38 -0.27
CA SER A 94 -1.25 0.13 -1.21
C SER A 94 -1.61 1.58 -0.93
N SER A 95 -1.75 1.95 0.34
CA SER A 95 -2.07 3.32 0.74
C SER A 95 -0.94 4.29 0.42
N SER A 96 0.32 3.91 0.66
CA SER A 96 1.47 4.74 0.29
C SER A 96 1.56 4.91 -1.22
N TYR A 97 1.48 3.81 -1.99
CA TYR A 97 1.61 3.87 -3.44
C TYR A 97 0.51 4.73 -4.08
N MET A 98 -0.75 4.60 -3.62
CA MET A 98 -1.83 5.42 -4.17
C MET A 98 -1.58 6.92 -3.98
N THR A 99 -0.92 7.34 -2.88
CA THR A 99 -0.67 8.77 -2.64
C THR A 99 0.35 9.36 -3.59
N GLU A 100 1.30 8.55 -4.05
CA GLU A 100 2.26 8.96 -5.08
C GLU A 100 1.60 8.97 -6.46
N LEU A 101 0.77 7.95 -6.75
CA LEU A 101 0.04 7.85 -8.01
C LEU A 101 -0.88 9.05 -8.23
N VAL A 102 -1.70 9.42 -7.24
CA VAL A 102 -2.69 10.50 -7.40
C VAL A 102 -2.09 11.91 -7.38
N ARG A 103 -0.85 12.07 -6.95
CA ARG A 103 -0.21 13.40 -6.90
C ARG A 103 0.13 13.87 -8.30
N GLY A 104 -0.24 15.11 -8.62
CA GLY A 104 -0.03 15.71 -9.93
C GLY A 104 -1.08 15.32 -10.98
N MET A 105 -2.03 14.45 -10.64
CA MET A 105 -3.16 14.12 -11.51
C MET A 105 -4.30 15.13 -11.34
N SER A 106 -5.13 15.26 -12.38
CA SER A 106 -6.42 15.92 -12.27
C SER A 106 -7.42 15.04 -11.51
N LEU A 107 -8.49 15.66 -10.98
CA LEU A 107 -9.56 14.92 -10.29
C LEU A 107 -10.23 13.87 -11.18
N ASP A 108 -10.39 14.15 -12.48
CA ASP A 108 -11.06 13.23 -13.41
C ASP A 108 -10.17 12.05 -13.80
N GLU A 109 -8.85 12.22 -13.78
CA GLU A 109 -7.89 11.12 -13.92
C GLU A 109 -7.84 10.29 -12.65
N ALA A 110 -7.77 10.93 -11.48
CA ALA A 110 -7.69 10.25 -10.20
C ALA A 110 -8.93 9.35 -9.94
N VAL A 111 -10.13 9.76 -10.37
CA VAL A 111 -11.35 8.92 -10.28
C VAL A 111 -11.28 7.66 -11.15
N LYS A 112 -10.51 7.69 -12.25
CA LYS A 112 -10.40 6.55 -13.19
C LYS A 112 -9.41 5.49 -12.74
N ILE A 113 -8.60 5.77 -11.72
CA ILE A 113 -7.67 4.80 -11.14
C ILE A 113 -8.45 3.59 -10.65
N LYS A 114 -7.99 2.41 -11.02
CA LYS A 114 -8.59 1.13 -10.63
C LYS A 114 -7.68 0.39 -9.66
N ASN A 115 -8.30 -0.38 -8.77
CA ASN A 115 -7.61 -1.29 -7.87
C ASN A 115 -6.67 -2.27 -8.60
N THR A 116 -6.98 -2.63 -9.85
CA THR A 116 -6.17 -3.56 -10.65
C THR A 116 -4.80 -3.00 -10.98
N GLU A 117 -4.68 -1.69 -11.18
CA GLU A 117 -3.43 -1.00 -11.44
C GLU A 117 -2.53 -1.02 -10.20
N ILE A 118 -3.10 -0.68 -9.03
CA ILE A 118 -2.42 -0.72 -7.73
C ILE A 118 -1.98 -2.16 -7.40
N ALA A 119 -2.86 -3.14 -7.60
CA ALA A 119 -2.56 -4.55 -7.34
C ALA A 119 -1.45 -5.08 -8.24
N LYS A 120 -1.48 -4.73 -9.53
CA LYS A 120 -0.47 -5.12 -10.50
C LYS A 120 0.89 -4.52 -10.14
N GLU A 121 0.92 -3.23 -9.81
CA GLU A 121 2.17 -2.54 -9.51
C GLU A 121 2.84 -3.14 -8.27
N LEU A 122 2.07 -3.39 -7.22
CA LEU A 122 2.57 -4.00 -5.98
C LEU A 122 2.72 -5.52 -6.06
N SER A 123 2.32 -6.14 -7.19
CA SER A 123 2.29 -7.60 -7.38
C SER A 123 1.59 -8.33 -6.22
N LEU A 124 0.40 -7.82 -5.85
CA LEU A 124 -0.36 -8.36 -4.74
C LEU A 124 -0.92 -9.76 -5.10
N PRO A 125 -0.79 -10.75 -4.19
CA PRO A 125 -1.44 -12.04 -4.39
C PRO A 125 -2.97 -11.88 -4.32
N PRO A 126 -3.75 -12.79 -4.93
CA PRO A 126 -5.22 -12.69 -4.97
C PRO A 126 -5.90 -12.48 -3.62
N VAL A 127 -5.33 -13.06 -2.55
CA VAL A 127 -5.84 -12.97 -1.17
C VAL A 127 -5.78 -11.53 -0.61
N LYS A 128 -4.94 -10.65 -1.18
CA LYS A 128 -4.71 -9.27 -0.71
C LYS A 128 -5.32 -8.19 -1.63
N LEU A 129 -6.17 -8.58 -2.58
CA LEU A 129 -6.83 -7.61 -3.49
C LEU A 129 -7.80 -6.65 -2.76
N HIS A 130 -8.33 -7.01 -1.59
CA HIS A 130 -9.14 -6.08 -0.79
C HIS A 130 -8.36 -4.80 -0.42
N CYS A 131 -7.03 -4.88 -0.26
CA CYS A 131 -6.20 -3.73 0.07
C CYS A 131 -6.13 -2.71 -1.09
N SER A 132 -6.17 -3.17 -2.34
CA SER A 132 -6.20 -2.26 -3.50
C SER A 132 -7.59 -1.71 -3.77
N MET A 133 -8.65 -2.49 -3.50
CA MET A 133 -10.04 -2.00 -3.55
C MET A 133 -10.27 -0.89 -2.53
N LEU A 134 -9.80 -1.06 -1.29
CA LEU A 134 -9.92 -0.06 -0.25
C LEU A 134 -9.17 1.24 -0.59
N ALA A 135 -8.01 1.13 -1.26
CA ALA A 135 -7.27 2.30 -1.74
C ALA A 135 -8.03 3.06 -2.84
N GLU A 136 -8.63 2.35 -3.80
CA GLU A 136 -9.50 2.95 -4.82
C GLU A 136 -10.70 3.68 -4.19
N ASP A 137 -11.36 3.04 -3.23
CA ASP A 137 -12.50 3.63 -2.51
C ASP A 137 -12.09 4.89 -1.73
N ALA A 138 -10.89 4.89 -1.14
CA ALA A 138 -10.35 6.06 -0.45
C ALA A 138 -10.18 7.27 -1.37
N ILE A 139 -9.68 7.05 -2.60
CA ILE A 139 -9.52 8.09 -3.62
C ILE A 139 -10.88 8.69 -3.97
N LYS A 140 -11.85 7.82 -4.31
CA LYS A 140 -13.21 8.26 -4.66
C LYS A 140 -13.88 9.02 -3.54
N ALA A 141 -13.74 8.55 -2.29
CA ALA A 141 -14.29 9.22 -1.11
C ALA A 141 -13.68 10.61 -0.91
N ALA A 142 -12.36 10.76 -1.04
CA ALA A 142 -11.68 12.04 -0.88
C ALA A 142 -12.07 13.05 -1.97
N ILE A 143 -12.22 12.59 -3.22
CA ILE A 143 -12.67 13.42 -4.34
C ILE A 143 -14.15 13.80 -4.17
N LYS A 144 -14.99 12.88 -3.70
CA LYS A 144 -16.39 13.16 -3.39
C LYS A 144 -16.52 14.26 -2.34
N ASP A 145 -15.81 14.15 -1.22
CA ASP A 145 -15.79 15.18 -0.17
C ASP A 145 -15.37 16.55 -0.72
N TYR A 146 -14.29 16.59 -1.52
CA TYR A 146 -13.84 17.81 -2.18
C TYR A 146 -14.91 18.45 -3.09
N LYS A 147 -15.63 17.64 -3.86
CA LYS A 147 -16.71 18.10 -4.76
C LYS A 147 -17.91 18.60 -3.96
N THR A 148 -18.32 17.87 -2.91
CA THR A 148 -19.45 18.24 -2.04
C THR A 148 -19.20 19.56 -1.30
N LYS A 149 -17.97 19.83 -0.87
CA LYS A 149 -17.61 21.13 -0.24
C LYS A 149 -17.78 22.34 -1.16
N ARG A 150 -17.70 22.16 -2.48
CA ARG A 150 -17.91 23.23 -3.47
C ARG A 150 -19.33 23.33 -3.97
N ASN A 151 -19.98 22.18 -4.18
CA ASN A 151 -21.35 22.09 -4.65
C ASN A 151 -22.19 21.24 -3.68
N PRO A 152 -22.69 21.83 -2.58
CA PRO A 152 -23.55 21.12 -1.63
C PRO A 152 -24.93 20.73 -2.21
N SER A 153 -25.29 21.23 -3.40
CA SER A 153 -26.58 21.03 -4.06
C SER A 153 -26.77 19.71 -4.82
N VAL A 154 -25.76 18.82 -4.89
CA VAL A 154 -25.80 17.58 -5.70
C VAL A 154 -26.03 16.31 -4.85
N LEU A 155 -26.75 16.44 -3.73
CA LEU A 155 -27.16 15.31 -2.89
C LEU A 155 -28.68 15.34 -2.66
N HIS A 156 -29.44 15.00 -3.70
CA HIS A 156 -30.80 14.46 -3.57
C HIS A 156 -30.93 13.24 -4.49
#